data_AF-A0A4Y6U715-F1
#
_entry.id   AF-A0A4Y6U715-F1
#
_cell.length_a   1.000
_cell.length_b   1.000
_cell.length_c   1.000
_cell.angle_alpha   90.00
_cell.angle_beta   90.00
_cell.angle_gamma   90.00
#
_symmetry.space_group_name_H-M   'P 1'
#
loop_
_entity.id
_entity.type
_entity.pdbx_description
1 polymer ?
#
loop_
_entity_poly.entity_id
_entity_poly.type
_entity_poly.pdbx_seq_one_letter_code
_entity_poly.pdbx_strand_id
1 'polypeptide(L)'
;MNNHPKDATQTIEHDAHDLQKRLQQVHMPGWVGDFRKFIMRGNVMDMAVGMVVGAAFTAIVNSVVTNLLTPVIAVLTGGIDFSNLYVVLKGPRLPTLAAEKAAGAITLNIGLFLNALIQFLIIAFFIFWLMRIIGRIMNNQAAKPEEAPKPSTEEVLLSEIRDLLAAANPKAAEEVTAKLAEADKSPNPTAQT
;
A
#
# COMPACT_ATOMS: atom_id res chain seq x y z
N MET A 1 34.61 -69.34 -14.94
CA MET A 1 33.90 -68.04 -14.90
C MET A 1 32.78 -68.14 -13.88
N ASN A 2 33.04 -67.68 -12.65
CA ASN A 2 32.07 -67.65 -11.56
C ASN A 2 31.30 -66.32 -11.63
N ASN A 3 29.97 -66.36 -11.77
CA ASN A 3 29.11 -65.25 -11.37
C ASN A 3 27.99 -65.84 -10.50
N HIS A 4 28.04 -65.51 -9.22
CA HIS A 4 27.06 -65.88 -8.22
C HIS A 4 25.79 -65.03 -8.42
N PRO A 5 24.57 -65.60 -8.41
CA PRO A 5 23.32 -64.84 -8.49
C PRO A 5 22.93 -64.13 -7.18
N LYS A 6 23.83 -64.01 -6.21
CA LYS A 6 23.55 -63.39 -4.90
C LYS A 6 23.76 -61.87 -4.87
N ASP A 7 24.40 -61.32 -5.91
CA ASP A 7 24.83 -59.92 -5.91
C ASP A 7 23.68 -58.97 -6.29
N ALA A 8 22.78 -59.38 -7.18
CA ALA A 8 21.69 -58.53 -7.65
C ALA A 8 20.66 -58.19 -6.56
N THR A 9 20.36 -59.13 -5.65
CA THR A 9 19.40 -58.89 -4.56
C THR A 9 20.01 -57.99 -3.47
N GLN A 10 21.32 -58.09 -3.23
CA GLN A 10 22.02 -57.22 -2.28
C GLN A 10 22.20 -55.79 -2.80
N THR A 11 22.42 -55.61 -4.11
CA THR A 11 22.50 -54.27 -4.72
C THR A 11 21.18 -53.51 -4.63
N ILE A 12 20.03 -54.17 -4.85
CA ILE A 12 18.71 -53.51 -4.82
C ILE A 12 18.34 -53.09 -3.39
N GLU A 13 18.64 -53.91 -2.37
CA GLU A 13 18.41 -53.53 -0.97
C GLU A 13 19.34 -52.41 -0.50
N HIS A 14 20.62 -52.46 -0.89
CA HIS A 14 21.59 -51.42 -0.58
C HIS A 14 21.19 -50.07 -1.21
N ASP A 15 20.74 -50.08 -2.46
CA ASP A 15 20.29 -48.87 -3.16
C ASP A 15 18.98 -48.31 -2.60
N ALA A 16 18.03 -49.17 -2.17
CA ALA A 16 16.79 -48.71 -1.54
C ALA A 16 17.06 -47.98 -0.20
N HIS A 17 18.02 -48.49 0.57
CA HIS A 17 18.41 -47.89 1.85
C HIS A 17 19.17 -46.56 1.66
N ASP A 18 19.96 -46.45 0.59
CA ASP A 18 20.63 -45.20 0.21
C ASP A 18 19.65 -44.15 -0.34
N LEU A 19 18.61 -44.56 -1.07
CA LEU A 19 17.56 -43.66 -1.53
C LEU A 19 16.73 -43.10 -0.36
N GLN A 20 16.38 -43.92 0.63
CA GLN A 20 15.72 -43.44 1.85
C GLN A 20 16.57 -42.41 2.61
N LYS A 21 17.89 -42.65 2.69
CA LYS A 21 18.83 -41.74 3.36
C LYS A 21 18.95 -40.39 2.64
N ARG A 22 18.88 -40.38 1.30
CA ARG A 22 18.88 -39.16 0.48
C ARG A 22 17.55 -38.40 0.56
N LEU A 23 16.43 -39.11 0.73
CA LEU A 23 15.11 -38.49 0.92
C LEU A 23 14.93 -37.86 2.30
N GLN A 24 15.60 -38.39 3.34
CA GLN A 24 15.62 -37.78 4.69
C GLN A 24 16.52 -36.54 4.80
N GLN A 25 17.32 -36.21 3.77
CA GLN A 25 18.28 -35.11 3.81
C GLN A 25 17.73 -33.78 3.27
N VAL A 26 16.41 -33.63 3.17
CA VAL A 26 15.78 -32.31 3.01
C VAL A 26 15.83 -31.59 4.35
N HIS A 27 17.03 -31.15 4.74
CA HIS A 27 17.21 -30.20 5.82
C HIS A 27 16.49 -28.92 5.41
N MET A 28 15.38 -28.62 6.09
CA MET A 28 14.72 -27.34 5.94
C MET A 28 15.75 -26.28 6.32
N PRO A 29 16.20 -25.45 5.37
CA PRO A 29 17.39 -24.65 5.60
C PRO A 29 17.06 -23.58 6.65
N GLY A 30 17.99 -23.36 7.59
CA GLY A 30 17.75 -22.56 8.81
C GLY A 30 17.20 -21.15 8.54
N TRP A 31 17.51 -20.57 7.37
CA TRP A 31 17.01 -19.27 6.94
C TRP A 31 15.48 -19.23 6.78
N VAL A 32 14.81 -20.37 6.54
CA VAL A 32 13.34 -20.42 6.43
C VAL A 32 12.69 -20.14 7.78
N GLY A 33 13.29 -20.62 8.88
CA GLY A 33 12.84 -20.32 10.23
C GLY A 33 12.99 -18.84 10.56
N ASP A 34 14.13 -18.25 10.17
CA ASP A 34 14.41 -16.84 10.40
C ASP A 34 13.58 -15.91 9.50
N PHE A 35 13.30 -16.33 8.27
CA PHE A 35 12.38 -15.64 7.37
C PHE A 35 10.95 -15.66 7.91
N ARG A 36 10.48 -16.80 8.44
CA ARG A 36 9.18 -16.87 9.12
C ARG A 36 9.13 -15.91 10.30
N LYS A 37 10.15 -15.88 11.17
CA LYS A 37 10.23 -14.92 12.29
C LYS A 37 10.28 -13.46 11.82
N PHE A 38 10.90 -13.19 10.67
CA PHE A 38 10.95 -11.85 10.08
C PHE A 38 9.57 -11.37 9.61
N ILE A 39 8.84 -12.21 8.87
CA ILE A 39 7.50 -11.88 8.34
C ILE A 39 6.43 -11.85 9.43
N MET A 40 6.58 -12.66 10.49
CA MET A 40 5.68 -12.64 11.64
C MET A 40 5.81 -11.38 12.51
N ARG A 41 6.72 -10.45 12.20
CA ARG A 41 6.70 -9.12 12.80
C ARG A 41 5.47 -8.37 12.29
N GLY A 42 4.53 -8.04 13.18
CA GLY A 42 3.27 -7.37 12.82
C GLY A 42 3.46 -6.13 11.93
N ASN A 43 4.44 -5.28 12.25
CA ASN A 43 4.77 -4.09 11.46
C ASN A 43 5.12 -4.37 9.98
N VAL A 44 5.71 -5.54 9.67
CA VAL A 44 6.07 -5.90 8.28
C VAL A 44 4.85 -6.49 7.56
N MET A 45 4.07 -7.32 8.26
CA MET A 45 2.87 -7.94 7.70
C MET A 45 1.83 -6.89 7.32
N ASP A 46 1.54 -5.95 8.22
CA ASP A 46 0.51 -4.93 7.98
C ASP A 46 0.90 -3.99 6.83
N MET A 47 2.19 -3.62 6.75
CA MET A 47 2.72 -2.84 5.63
C MET A 47 2.66 -3.62 4.31
N ALA A 48 2.99 -4.92 4.32
CA ALA A 48 2.96 -5.77 3.14
C ALA A 48 1.54 -5.95 2.61
N VAL A 49 0.56 -6.18 3.49
CA VAL A 49 -0.86 -6.25 3.11
C VAL A 49 -1.32 -4.92 2.51
N GLY A 50 -0.96 -3.80 3.14
CA GLY A 50 -1.29 -2.46 2.62
C GLY A 50 -0.75 -2.21 1.21
N MET A 51 0.51 -2.60 0.93
CA MET A 51 1.11 -2.47 -0.40
C MET A 51 0.43 -3.35 -1.44
N VAL A 52 0.18 -4.63 -1.13
CA VAL A 52 -0.45 -5.58 -2.07
C VAL A 52 -1.88 -5.18 -2.39
N VAL A 53 -2.66 -4.83 -1.35
CA VAL A 53 -4.04 -4.37 -1.53
C VAL A 53 -4.07 -3.04 -2.27
N GLY A 54 -3.16 -2.11 -1.98
CA GLY A 54 -3.02 -0.84 -2.68
C GLY A 54 -2.71 -1.01 -4.17
N ALA A 55 -1.79 -1.93 -4.51
CA ALA A 55 -1.45 -2.24 -5.90
C ALA A 55 -2.63 -2.88 -6.65
N ALA A 56 -3.31 -3.85 -6.04
CA ALA A 56 -4.49 -4.48 -6.62
C ALA A 56 -5.64 -3.49 -6.81
N PHE A 57 -5.90 -2.63 -5.82
CA PHE A 57 -6.91 -1.58 -5.89
C PHE A 57 -6.60 -0.59 -7.02
N THR A 58 -5.36 -0.14 -7.13
CA THR A 58 -4.92 0.75 -8.22
C THR A 58 -5.14 0.10 -9.58
N ALA A 59 -4.85 -1.19 -9.74
CA ALA A 59 -5.10 -1.92 -10.98
C ALA A 59 -6.60 -1.99 -11.34
N ILE A 60 -7.48 -2.21 -10.35
CA ILE A 60 -8.94 -2.20 -10.54
C ILE A 60 -9.41 -0.82 -10.98
N VAL A 61 -8.99 0.23 -10.27
CA VAL A 61 -9.35 1.61 -10.61
C VAL A 61 -8.88 1.95 -12.03
N ASN A 62 -7.62 1.65 -12.36
CA ASN A 62 -7.08 1.87 -13.69
C ASN A 62 -7.90 1.13 -14.75
N SER A 63 -8.24 -0.14 -14.53
CA SER A 63 -9.07 -0.91 -15.46
C SER A 63 -10.45 -0.28 -15.68
N VAL A 64 -11.10 0.19 -14.62
CA VAL A 64 -12.39 0.88 -14.75
C VAL A 64 -12.23 2.17 -15.56
N VAL A 65 -11.19 2.96 -15.28
CA VAL A 65 -11.03 4.20 -16.02
C VAL A 65 -10.68 3.93 -17.48
N THR A 66 -9.69 3.09 -17.76
CA THR A 66 -9.23 2.85 -19.14
C THR A 66 -10.23 2.08 -19.99
N ASN A 67 -10.96 1.13 -19.39
CA ASN A 67 -11.81 0.21 -20.16
C ASN A 67 -13.29 0.61 -20.16
N LEU A 68 -13.76 1.39 -19.17
CA LEU A 68 -15.16 1.82 -19.08
C LEU A 68 -15.29 3.33 -19.30
N LEU A 69 -14.55 4.15 -18.55
CA LEU A 69 -14.70 5.60 -18.64
C LEU A 69 -14.12 6.18 -19.92
N THR A 70 -12.89 5.82 -20.29
CA THR A 70 -12.23 6.38 -21.47
C THR A 70 -13.04 6.15 -22.76
N PRO A 71 -13.60 4.95 -23.06
CA PRO A 71 -14.43 4.77 -24.25
C PRO A 71 -15.73 5.58 -24.21
N VAL A 72 -16.39 5.68 -23.05
CA VAL A 72 -17.61 6.48 -22.89
C VAL A 72 -17.30 7.96 -23.11
N ILE A 73 -16.24 8.47 -22.51
CA ILE A 73 -15.78 9.86 -22.68
C ILE A 73 -15.34 10.10 -24.13
N ALA A 74 -14.69 9.13 -24.78
CA ALA A 74 -14.29 9.24 -26.17
C ALA A 74 -15.51 9.36 -27.09
N VAL A 75 -16.57 8.56 -26.88
CA VAL A 75 -17.82 8.68 -27.66
C VAL A 75 -18.47 10.05 -27.44
N LEU A 76 -18.46 10.56 -26.21
CA LEU A 76 -19.04 11.88 -25.88
C LEU A 76 -18.24 13.06 -26.44
N THR A 77 -16.91 12.94 -26.47
CA THR A 77 -16.01 14.01 -26.95
C THR A 77 -15.70 13.91 -28.44
N GLY A 78 -16.14 12.85 -29.12
CA GLY A 78 -15.89 12.64 -30.56
C GLY A 78 -14.53 12.00 -30.87
N GLY A 79 -13.93 11.28 -29.92
CA GLY A 79 -12.68 10.56 -30.10
C GLY A 79 -11.45 11.46 -30.08
N ILE A 80 -11.48 12.55 -29.31
CA ILE A 80 -10.34 13.46 -29.17
C ILE A 80 -9.17 12.68 -28.55
N ASP A 81 -8.17 12.40 -29.38
CA ASP A 81 -6.91 11.79 -28.96
C ASP A 81 -5.75 12.73 -29.34
N PHE A 82 -5.03 13.20 -28.33
CA PHE A 82 -3.88 14.07 -28.52
C PHE A 82 -2.59 13.29 -28.83
N SER A 83 -2.61 11.96 -28.89
CA SER A 83 -1.39 11.12 -29.03
C SER A 83 -0.52 11.50 -30.23
N ASN A 84 -1.10 11.99 -31.33
CA ASN A 84 -0.35 12.40 -32.52
C ASN A 84 0.20 13.84 -32.46
N LEU A 85 0.06 14.54 -31.33
CA LEU A 85 0.70 15.83 -31.11
C LEU A 85 2.12 15.61 -30.61
N TYR A 86 3.09 15.65 -31.52
CA TYR A 86 4.50 15.50 -31.18
C TYR A 86 5.37 16.40 -32.05
N VAL A 87 6.58 16.66 -31.54
CA VAL A 87 7.61 17.43 -32.26
C VAL A 87 8.81 16.50 -32.49
N VAL A 88 9.23 16.38 -33.75
CA VAL A 88 10.41 15.58 -34.12
C VAL A 88 11.67 16.40 -33.88
N LEU A 89 12.53 15.96 -32.97
CA LEU A 89 13.79 16.63 -32.66
C LEU A 89 14.91 16.14 -33.59
N LYS A 90 14.93 14.84 -33.91
CA LYS A 90 15.95 14.23 -34.76
C LYS A 90 15.44 12.93 -35.39
N GLY A 91 15.59 12.77 -36.70
CA GLY A 91 15.21 11.55 -37.43
C GLY A 91 14.21 11.77 -38.56
N PRO A 92 13.75 10.69 -39.20
CA PRO A 92 12.77 10.76 -40.29
C PRO A 92 11.40 11.23 -39.78
N ARG A 93 10.74 12.10 -40.54
CA ARG A 93 9.36 12.57 -40.26
C ARG A 93 8.38 11.62 -40.92
N LEU A 94 7.63 10.90 -40.12
CA LEU A 94 6.64 9.92 -40.55
C LEU A 94 5.25 10.37 -40.10
N PRO A 95 4.18 9.88 -40.74
CA PRO A 95 2.82 10.38 -40.50
C PRO A 95 2.25 10.03 -39.11
N THR A 96 2.92 9.16 -38.33
CA THR A 96 2.45 8.76 -37.01
C THR A 96 3.60 8.68 -36.02
N LEU A 97 3.30 8.99 -34.75
CA LEU A 97 4.23 8.87 -33.63
C LEU A 97 4.78 7.44 -33.50
N ALA A 98 3.94 6.44 -33.78
CA ALA A 98 4.32 5.03 -33.75
C ALA A 98 5.36 4.70 -34.82
N ALA A 99 5.16 5.19 -36.05
CA ALA A 99 6.11 4.99 -37.15
C ALA A 99 7.44 5.72 -36.89
N GLU A 100 7.39 6.93 -36.32
CA GLU A 100 8.58 7.68 -35.95
C GLU A 100 9.39 7.02 -34.83
N LYS A 101 8.72 6.52 -33.78
CA LYS A 101 9.38 5.74 -32.73
C LYS A 101 10.00 4.46 -33.27
N ALA A 102 9.31 3.76 -34.17
CA ALA A 102 9.82 2.54 -34.81
C ALA A 102 11.04 2.82 -35.71
N ALA A 103 11.07 3.99 -36.35
CA ALA A 103 12.21 4.43 -37.16
C ALA A 103 13.37 5.04 -36.33
N GLY A 104 13.28 5.02 -35.00
CA GLY A 104 14.31 5.54 -34.10
C GLY A 104 14.40 7.06 -34.06
N ALA A 105 13.35 7.77 -34.49
CA ALA A 105 13.30 9.22 -34.36
C ALA A 105 13.15 9.62 -32.89
N ILE A 106 13.87 10.67 -32.50
CA ILE A 106 13.77 11.29 -31.19
C ILE A 106 12.62 12.30 -31.28
N THR A 107 11.52 12.00 -30.60
CA THR A 107 10.30 12.80 -30.61
C THR A 107 9.95 13.30 -29.21
N LEU A 108 9.53 14.56 -29.13
CA LEU A 108 8.95 15.17 -27.93
C LEU A 108 7.43 15.02 -28.02
N ASN A 109 6.89 14.14 -27.18
CA ASN A 109 5.51 13.66 -27.26
C ASN A 109 4.58 14.44 -26.33
N ILE A 110 4.30 15.70 -26.66
CA ILE A 110 3.44 16.60 -25.87
C ILE A 110 2.03 16.01 -25.72
N GLY A 111 1.55 15.37 -26.79
CA GLY A 111 0.26 14.71 -26.87
C GLY A 111 0.07 13.58 -25.87
N LEU A 112 1.06 12.70 -25.76
CA LEU A 112 1.04 11.62 -24.76
C LEU A 112 1.06 12.15 -23.33
N PHE A 113 1.80 13.24 -23.08
CA PHE A 113 1.80 13.90 -21.77
C PHE A 113 0.43 14.50 -21.43
N LEU A 114 -0.19 15.21 -22.38
CA LEU A 114 -1.51 15.80 -22.17
C LEU A 114 -2.58 14.73 -21.95
N ASN A 115 -2.53 13.62 -22.70
CA ASN A 115 -3.39 12.47 -22.47
C ASN A 115 -3.19 11.86 -21.07
N ALA A 116 -1.94 11.68 -20.63
CA ALA A 116 -1.65 11.19 -19.28
C ALA A 116 -2.17 12.14 -18.19
N LEU A 117 -2.08 13.45 -18.40
CA LEU A 117 -2.61 14.46 -17.49
C LEU A 117 -4.14 14.41 -17.42
N ILE A 118 -4.82 14.33 -18.56
CA ILE A 118 -6.29 14.18 -18.61
C ILE A 118 -6.71 12.88 -17.93
N GLN A 119 -6.02 11.77 -18.20
CA GLN A 119 -6.30 10.48 -17.58
C GLN A 119 -6.14 10.53 -16.06
N PHE A 120 -5.08 11.19 -15.56
CA PHE A 120 -4.87 11.40 -14.13
C PHE A 120 -6.03 12.19 -13.50
N LEU A 121 -6.49 13.26 -14.14
CA LEU A 121 -7.64 14.03 -13.66
C LEU A 121 -8.93 13.20 -13.63
N ILE A 122 -9.17 12.36 -14.63
CA ILE A 122 -10.33 11.46 -14.66
C ILE A 122 -10.25 10.44 -13.50
N ILE A 123 -9.08 9.82 -13.29
CA ILE A 123 -8.88 8.87 -12.18
C ILE A 123 -9.09 9.56 -10.83
N ALA A 124 -8.49 10.74 -10.62
CA ALA A 124 -8.66 11.50 -9.39
C ALA A 124 -10.14 11.84 -9.13
N PHE A 125 -10.86 12.28 -10.17
CA PHE A 125 -12.29 12.58 -10.09
C PHE A 125 -13.13 11.33 -9.78
N PHE A 126 -12.81 10.19 -10.40
CA PHE A 126 -13.48 8.92 -10.14
C PHE A 126 -13.26 8.45 -8.70
N ILE A 127 -12.01 8.48 -8.21
CA ILE A 127 -11.69 8.10 -6.82
C ILE A 127 -12.43 9.01 -5.83
N PHE A 128 -12.44 10.32 -6.07
CA PHE A 128 -13.18 11.27 -5.23
C PHE A 128 -14.67 10.91 -5.12
N TRP A 129 -15.31 10.62 -6.26
CA TRP A 129 -16.71 10.21 -6.29
C TRP A 129 -16.95 8.86 -5.61
N LEU A 130 -16.07 7.88 -5.86
CA LEU A 130 -16.14 6.56 -5.24
C LEU A 130 -16.05 6.66 -3.71
N MET A 131 -15.09 7.44 -3.20
CA MET A 131 -14.94 7.69 -1.77
C MET A 131 -16.15 8.41 -1.18
N ARG A 132 -16.76 9.34 -1.92
CA ARG A 132 -17.99 10.01 -1.47
C ARG A 132 -19.19 9.07 -1.41
N ILE A 133 -19.32 8.15 -2.36
CA ILE A 133 -20.39 7.14 -2.36
C ILE A 133 -20.20 6.18 -1.18
N ILE A 134 -18.98 5.65 -1.00
CA ILE A 134 -18.65 4.78 0.13
C ILE A 134 -18.91 5.50 1.46
N GLY A 135 -18.46 6.75 1.60
CA GLY A 135 -18.72 7.56 2.80
C GLY A 135 -20.21 7.78 3.07
N ARG A 136 -21.05 7.94 2.04
CA ARG A 136 -22.52 8.01 2.21
C ARG A 136 -23.12 6.68 2.66
N ILE A 137 -22.67 5.56 2.09
CA ILE A 137 -23.16 4.22 2.46
C ILE A 137 -22.74 3.87 3.89
N MET A 138 -21.49 4.14 4.25
CA MET A 138 -20.96 3.93 5.59
C MET A 138 -21.64 4.86 6.62
N ASN A 139 -21.89 6.13 6.30
CA ASN A 139 -22.65 7.01 7.19
C ASN A 139 -24.10 6.57 7.40
N ASN A 140 -24.74 5.94 6.41
CA ASN A 140 -26.08 5.35 6.59
C ASN A 140 -26.06 4.07 7.45
N GLN A 141 -24.91 3.40 7.58
CA GLN A 141 -24.70 2.26 8.49
C GLN A 141 -24.18 2.70 9.87
N ALA A 142 -23.62 3.92 9.97
CA ALA A 142 -23.08 4.54 11.19
C ALA A 142 -24.13 5.26 12.06
N ALA A 143 -25.41 4.93 11.91
CA ALA A 143 -26.37 5.08 13.01
C ALA A 143 -26.14 4.07 14.15
N LYS A 144 -25.04 3.31 14.10
CA LYS A 144 -24.37 2.74 15.27
C LYS A 144 -23.20 3.65 15.59
N PRO A 145 -23.15 4.28 16.78
CA PRO A 145 -22.01 5.09 17.18
C PRO A 145 -20.74 4.26 16.99
N GLU A 146 -19.82 4.75 16.16
CA GLU A 146 -18.43 4.32 16.28
C GLU A 146 -18.06 4.63 17.72
N GLU A 147 -17.89 3.57 18.53
CA GLU A 147 -17.20 3.67 19.80
C GLU A 147 -15.89 4.39 19.47
N ALA A 148 -15.72 5.59 20.01
CA ALA A 148 -14.45 6.29 20.00
C ALA A 148 -13.35 5.26 20.28
N PRO A 149 -12.20 5.31 19.57
CA PRO A 149 -11.14 4.32 19.74
C PRO A 149 -10.93 4.14 21.24
N LYS A 150 -11.19 2.92 21.73
CA LYS A 150 -11.07 2.63 23.15
C LYS A 150 -9.68 3.10 23.56
N PRO A 151 -9.55 3.93 24.61
CA PRO A 151 -8.26 4.43 25.02
C PRO A 151 -7.32 3.24 25.15
N SER A 152 -6.13 3.37 24.57
CA SER A 152 -5.16 2.29 24.62
C SER A 152 -4.88 1.93 26.09
N THR A 153 -4.46 0.70 26.37
CA THR A 153 -4.13 0.30 27.74
C THR A 153 -3.12 1.25 28.38
N GLU A 154 -2.21 1.80 27.58
CA GLU A 154 -1.27 2.84 28.01
C GLU A 154 -1.97 4.14 28.40
N GLU A 155 -2.92 4.65 27.60
CA GLU A 155 -3.69 5.84 27.93
C GLU A 155 -4.53 5.65 29.21
N VAL A 156 -5.10 4.46 29.41
CA VAL A 156 -5.82 4.11 30.64
C VAL A 156 -4.86 4.11 31.84
N LEU A 157 -3.73 3.40 31.74
CA LEU A 157 -2.73 3.35 32.81
C LEU A 157 -2.15 4.73 33.12
N LEU A 158 -1.91 5.57 32.11
CA LEU A 158 -1.43 6.94 32.31
C LEU A 158 -2.49 7.82 32.98
N SER A 159 -3.77 7.63 32.68
CA SER A 159 -4.85 8.33 33.37
C SER A 159 -4.97 7.91 34.83
N GLU A 160 -4.85 6.60 35.12
CA GLU A 160 -4.84 6.07 36.47
C GLU A 160 -3.60 6.55 37.26
N ILE A 161 -2.41 6.54 36.64
CA ILE A 161 -1.18 7.06 37.26
C ILE A 161 -1.30 8.56 37.55
N ARG A 162 -1.88 9.35 36.64
CA ARG A 162 -2.14 10.79 36.84
C ARG A 162 -3.05 11.00 38.05
N ASP A 163 -4.14 10.24 38.13
CA ASP A 163 -5.13 10.40 39.18
C ASP A 163 -4.58 9.93 40.55
N LEU A 164 -3.78 8.87 40.57
CA LEU A 164 -3.05 8.42 41.76
C LEU A 164 -2.00 9.42 42.22
N LEU A 165 -1.28 10.07 41.30
CA LEU A 165 -0.28 11.08 41.62
C LEU A 165 -0.92 12.39 42.12
N ALA A 166 -2.05 12.78 41.53
CA ALA A 166 -2.84 13.92 42.00
C ALA A 166 -3.43 13.67 43.40
N ALA A 167 -3.90 12.45 43.68
CA ALA A 167 -4.37 12.05 45.00
C ALA A 167 -3.24 11.97 46.03
N ALA A 168 -2.03 11.55 45.64
CA ALA A 168 -0.87 11.44 46.51
C ALA A 168 -0.21 12.80 46.84
N ASN A 169 -0.35 13.82 45.97
CA ASN A 169 0.25 15.13 46.17
C ASN A 169 -0.76 16.29 46.00
N PRO A 170 -1.67 16.47 46.98
CA PRO A 170 -2.74 17.47 46.90
C PRO A 170 -2.22 18.92 46.84
N LYS A 171 -1.04 19.20 47.41
CA LYS A 171 -0.40 20.54 47.33
C LYS A 171 0.08 20.89 45.92
N ALA A 172 0.60 19.91 45.18
CA ALA A 172 1.00 20.12 43.79
C ALA A 172 -0.20 20.21 42.85
N ALA A 173 -1.29 19.48 43.14
CA ALA A 173 -2.53 19.60 42.38
C ALA A 173 -3.14 21.00 42.51
N GLU A 174 -3.18 21.55 43.72
CA GLU A 174 -3.66 22.91 44.00
C GLU A 174 -2.78 23.97 43.31
N GLU A 175 -1.45 23.81 43.34
CA GLU A 175 -0.50 24.70 42.64
C GLU A 175 -0.63 24.64 41.11
N VAL A 176 -0.83 23.45 40.52
CA VAL A 176 -1.05 23.29 39.07
C VAL A 176 -2.40 23.87 38.66
N THR A 177 -3.47 23.63 39.43
CA THR A 177 -4.78 24.23 39.17
C THR A 177 -4.77 25.75 39.34
N ALA A 178 -4.02 26.27 40.31
CA ALA A 178 -3.81 27.71 40.48
C ALA A 178 -3.05 28.30 39.28
N LYS A 179 -1.96 27.66 38.83
CA LYS A 179 -1.18 28.08 37.66
C LYS A 179 -1.98 28.00 36.35
N LEU A 180 -2.87 27.02 36.19
CA LEU A 180 -3.75 26.91 35.02
C LEU A 180 -4.88 27.96 35.05
N ALA A 181 -5.46 28.23 36.22
CA ALA A 181 -6.45 29.30 36.40
C ALA A 181 -5.84 30.70 36.24
N GLU A 182 -4.54 30.86 36.53
CA GLU A 182 -3.79 32.09 36.32
C GLU A 182 -3.32 32.24 34.85
N ALA A 183 -3.02 31.14 34.16
CA ALA A 183 -2.72 31.12 32.72
C ALA A 183 -3.93 31.50 31.84
N ASP A 184 -5.15 31.17 32.25
CA ASP A 184 -6.41 31.59 31.59
C ASP A 184 -6.74 33.08 31.84
N LYS A 185 -6.15 33.69 32.87
CA LYS A 185 -6.27 35.13 33.19
C LYS A 185 -5.19 36.00 32.55
N SER A 186 -4.20 35.42 31.87
CA SER A 186 -3.19 36.21 31.18
C SER A 186 -3.84 36.93 29.99
N PRO A 187 -3.90 38.28 29.98
CA PRO A 187 -4.44 39.00 28.84
C PRO A 187 -3.49 38.77 27.68
N ASN A 188 -4.01 38.15 26.61
CA ASN A 188 -3.32 38.00 25.33
C ASN A 188 -2.58 39.30 24.94
N PRO A 189 -1.24 39.35 25.00
CA PRO A 189 -0.48 40.53 24.58
C PRO A 189 -0.23 40.44 23.08
N THR A 190 -1.28 40.53 22.26
CA THR A 190 -1.14 40.81 20.82
C THR A 190 -2.07 41.91 20.31
N ALA A 191 -2.71 42.68 21.18
CA ALA A 191 -3.37 43.92 20.81
C ALA A 191 -2.60 45.14 21.33
N GLN A 192 -1.47 45.48 20.70
CA GLN A 192 -0.99 46.86 20.52
C GLN A 192 0.26 46.93 19.64
N THR A 193 0.14 47.81 18.63
CA THR A 193 1.07 48.28 17.57
C THR A 193 1.48 47.32 16.47
#